data_AF-A0A7V6DC79-F1
#
_entry.id   AF-A0A7V6DC79-F1
#
_cell.length_a   1.000
_cell.length_b   1.000
_cell.length_c   1.000
_cell.angle_alpha   90.00
_cell.angle_beta   90.00
_cell.angle_gamma   90.00
#
_symmetry.space_group_name_H-M   'P 1'
#
loop_
_entity.id
_entity.type
_entity.pdbx_description
1 polymer ?
#
loop_
_entity_poly.entity_id
_entity_poly.type
_entity_poly.pdbx_seq_one_letter_code
_entity_poly.pdbx_strand_id
1 'polypeptide(L)' 'MTVRKEIIVNVGSRETRIAVLEDDRLMELHVEREERIVGSIYKARVANVLPGMDAAF' A
#
# COMPACT_ATOMS: atom_id res chain seq x y z
N MET A 1 -2.13 24.65 -21.45
CA MET A 1 -1.63 23.40 -22.06
C MET A 1 -1.87 22.31 -21.04
N THR A 2 -2.48 21.19 -21.44
CA THR A 2 -2.74 20.06 -20.55
C THR A 2 -1.47 19.22 -20.46
N VAL A 3 -0.95 19.02 -19.25
CA VAL A 3 0.20 18.14 -18.98
C VAL A 3 -0.28 16.69 -19.09
N ARG A 4 0.44 15.86 -19.85
CA ARG A 4 0.14 14.42 -19.95
C ARG A 4 0.63 13.72 -18.69
N LYS A 5 -0.28 13.03 -17.98
CA LYS A 5 0.05 12.21 -16.81
C LYS A 5 -0.05 10.73 -17.13
N GLU A 6 0.96 9.97 -16.74
CA GLU A 6 1.00 8.52 -16.90
C GLU A 6 1.41 7.83 -15.61
N ILE A 7 0.88 6.63 -15.40
CA ILE A 7 1.25 5.75 -14.29
C ILE A 7 1.76 4.45 -14.91
N ILE A 8 3.03 4.14 -14.67
CA ILE A 8 3.67 2.92 -15.14
C ILE A 8 3.83 1.98 -13.95
N VAL A 9 3.24 0.78 -14.06
CA VAL A 9 3.33 -0.26 -13.03
C VAL A 9 4.23 -1.40 -13.53
N ASN A 10 5.31 -1.67 -12.80
CA ASN A 10 6.19 -2.79 -13.04
C ASN A 10 6.14 -3.76 -11.87
N VAL A 11 5.59 -4.96 -12.10
CA VAL A 11 5.45 -6.00 -11.07
C VAL A 11 6.57 -7.02 -11.24
N GLY A 12 7.40 -7.17 -10.21
CA GLY A 12 8.44 -8.21 -10.11
C GLY A 12 8.21 -9.14 -8.92
N SER A 13 8.97 -10.23 -8.85
CA SER A 13 8.84 -11.22 -7.76
C SER A 13 9.28 -10.71 -6.39
N ARG A 14 10.14 -9.68 -6.35
CA ARG A 14 10.69 -9.10 -5.11
C ARG A 14 10.09 -7.74 -4.76
N GLU A 15 9.61 -7.01 -5.76
CA GLU A 15 9.09 -5.66 -5.59
C GLU A 15 8.14 -5.27 -6.71
N THR A 16 7.16 -4.43 -6.36
CA THR A 16 6.32 -3.68 -7.30
C THR A 16 6.81 -2.25 -7.34
N ARG A 17 7.01 -1.71 -8.54
CA ARG A 17 7.45 -0.33 -8.77
C ARG A 17 6.38 0.43 -9.53
N ILE A 18 6.03 1.61 -9.05
CA ILE A 18 5.03 2.48 -9.66
C ILE A 18 5.69 3.82 -9.93
N ALA A 19 5.77 4.20 -11.20
CA ALA A 19 6.29 5.49 -11.63
C ALA A 19 5.14 6.39 -12.08
N VAL A 20 5.10 7.63 -11.58
CA VAL A 20 4.21 8.69 -12.05
C VAL A 20 5.03 9.61 -12.95
N LEU A 21 4.60 9.75 -14.21
CA LEU A 21 5.23 10.61 -15.20
C LEU A 21 4.35 11.82 -15.51
N GLU A 22 5.00 12.96 -15.74
CA GLU A 22 4.40 14.15 -16.35
C GLU A 22 5.23 14.54 -17.58
N ASP A 23 4.61 14.54 -18.76
CA ASP A 23 5.27 14.80 -20.06
C ASP A 23 6.59 14.01 -20.21
N ASP A 24 6.49 12.68 -19.99
CA ASP A 24 7.60 11.72 -20.03
C ASP A 24 8.72 11.96 -18.99
N ARG A 25 8.55 12.91 -18.06
CA ARG A 25 9.47 13.16 -16.94
C ARG A 25 9.00 12.42 -15.70
N LEU A 26 9.93 11.71 -15.06
CA LEU A 26 9.66 11.04 -13.78
C LEU A 26 9.43 12.07 -12.68
N MET A 27 8.23 12.04 -12.10
CA MET A 27 7.85 12.91 -10.98
C MET A 27 7.95 12.18 -9.65
N GLU A 28 7.49 10.93 -9.62
CA GLU A 28 7.48 10.14 -8.39
C GLU A 28 7.72 8.66 -8.70
N LEU A 29 8.45 7.98 -7.81
CA LEU A 29 8.68 6.55 -7.86
C LEU A 29 8.35 5.91 -6.50
N HIS A 30 7.34 5.04 -6.50
CA HIS A 30 7.01 4.18 -5.38
C HIS A 30 7.61 2.79 -5.59
N VAL A 31 8.21 2.23 -4.54
CA VAL A 31 8.73 0.86 -4.53
C VAL A 31 8.16 0.14 -3.33
N GLU A 32 7.39 -0.91 -3.58
CA GLU A 32 6.76 -1.75 -2.57
C GLU A 32 7.38 -3.14 -2.60
N ARG A 33 7.86 -3.63 -1.46
CA ARG A 33 8.54 -4.93 -1.33
C ARG A 33 7.73 -5.96 -0.52
N GLU A 34 6.92 -5.47 0.41
CA GLU A 34 6.11 -6.27 1.32
C GLU A 34 4.74 -5.62 1.46
N GLU A 35 3.69 -6.43 1.62
CA GLU A 35 2.35 -5.90 1.87
C GLU A 35 2.30 -5.23 3.25
N ARG A 36 1.98 -3.93 3.27
CA ARG A 36 1.71 -3.23 4.52
C ARG A 36 0.32 -3.60 5.04
N ILE A 37 0.26 -4.23 6.20
CA ILE A 37 -0.99 -4.53 6.91
C ILE A 37 -1.55 -3.34 7.71
N VAL A 38 -0.74 -2.29 7.92
CA VAL A 38 -1.15 -1.11 8.69
C VAL A 38 -2.19 -0.31 7.90
N GLY A 39 -3.33 -0.01 8.55
CA GLY A 39 -4.44 0.72 7.93
C GLY A 39 -5.45 -0.19 7.21
N SER A 40 -5.18 -1.50 7.14
CA SER A 40 -6.15 -2.47 6.63
C SER A 40 -7.34 -2.61 7.60
N ILE A 41 -8.53 -2.78 7.03
CA ILE A 41 -9.78 -2.99 7.77
C ILE A 41 -10.24 -4.43 7.54
N TYR A 42 -10.49 -5.15 8.64
CA TYR A 42 -10.89 -6.55 8.61
C TYR A 42 -12.21 -6.76 9.33
N LYS A 43 -12.97 -7.77 8.89
CA LYS A 43 -14.09 -8.34 9.64
C LYS A 43 -13.64 -9.63 10.29
N ALA A 44 -13.65 -9.70 11.62
CA ALA A 44 -13.21 -10.85 12.39
C ALA A 44 -14.19 -11.18 13.52
N ARG A 45 -14.03 -12.37 14.11
CA ARG A 45 -14.75 -12.81 15.31
C ARG A 45 -13.78 -12.77 16.49
N VAL A 46 -14.22 -12.20 17.61
CA VAL A 46 -13.46 -12.20 18.88
C VAL A 46 -13.25 -13.64 19.35
N ALA A 47 -11.99 -14.01 19.58
CA ALA A 47 -11.55 -15.29 20.12
C ALA A 47 -11.62 -15.32 21.66
N ASN A 48 -11.14 -14.27 22.35
CA ASN A 48 -11.15 -14.20 23.81
C ASN A 48 -11.07 -12.76 24.36
N VAL A 49 -11.55 -12.58 25.60
CA VAL A 49 -11.55 -11.28 26.31
C VAL A 49 -10.65 -11.36 27.55
N LEU A 50 -9.81 -10.36 27.79
CA LEU A 50 -8.88 -10.28 28.92
C LEU A 50 -9.23 -9.10 29.84
N PRO A 51 -10.02 -9.31 30.92
CA PRO A 51 -10.57 -8.22 31.75
C PRO A 51 -9.54 -7.35 32.50
N GLY A 52 -8.30 -7.83 32.69
CA GLY A 52 -7.25 -7.09 33.40
C GLY A 52 -6.30 -6.30 32.49
N MET A 53 -6.48 -6.40 31.17
CA MET A 53 -5.63 -5.76 30.18
C MET A 53 -6.42 -4.81 29.27
N ASP A 54 -7.71 -4.63 29.53
CA ASP A 54 -8.65 -3.88 28.68
C ASP A 54 -8.51 -4.25 27.19
N ALA A 55 -8.35 -5.56 26.91
CA ALA A 55 -8.05 -6.08 25.58
C ALA A 55 -8.90 -7.31 25.22
N ALA A 56 -9.11 -7.50 23.92
CA ALA A 56 -9.71 -8.69 23.35
C ALA A 56 -8.95 -9.08 22.07
N PHE A 57 -8.85 -10.37 21.83
CA PHE A 57 -8.26 -10.97 20.63
C PHE A 57 -9.35 -11.67 19.85
#